data_AF-U2Z8T1-F1
#
_entry.id   AF-U2Z8T1-F1
#
_cell.length_a   1.000
_cell.length_b   1.000
_cell.length_c   1.000
_cell.angle_alpha   90.00
_cell.angle_beta   90.00
_cell.angle_gamma   90.00
#
_symmetry.space_group_name_H-M   'P 1'
#
loop_
_entity.id
_entity.type
_entity.pdbx_description
1 polymer ?
#
loop_
_entity_poly.entity_id
_entity_poly.type
_entity_poly.pdbx_seq_one_letter_code
_entity_poly.pdbx_strand_id
1 'polypeptide(L)'
;MLEKIAEGEAMGVHQWARQELESSLERARTQGFDPLMTLRALLSEAVELNRLERELADLAQELQFLADNLDPQRDYAFMRP
;
A
#
# COMPACT_ATOMS: atom_id res chain seq x y z
N MET A 1 -15.03 12.70 -36.68
CA MET A 1 -14.45 13.71 -35.78
C MET A 1 -14.24 13.01 -34.45
N LEU A 2 -12.97 12.80 -34.12
CA LEU A 2 -12.49 11.96 -33.02
C LEU A 2 -12.67 12.69 -31.68
N GLU A 3 -13.45 12.13 -30.77
CA GLU A 3 -13.22 12.35 -29.33
C GLU A 3 -12.59 11.09 -28.77
N LYS A 4 -11.26 11.12 -28.83
CA LYS A 4 -10.34 10.16 -28.25
C LYS A 4 -10.45 10.33 -26.72
N ILE A 5 -11.36 9.59 -26.09
CA ILE A 5 -11.33 9.44 -24.64
C ILE A 5 -10.00 8.75 -24.33
N ALA A 6 -9.10 9.48 -23.70
CA ALA A 6 -7.86 8.93 -23.20
C ALA A 6 -8.22 7.92 -22.11
N GLU A 7 -8.20 6.63 -22.48
CA GLU A 7 -8.09 5.52 -21.54
C GLU A 7 -6.73 5.67 -20.84
N GLY A 8 -6.68 6.50 -19.80
CA GLY A 8 -5.65 6.38 -18.78
C GLY A 8 -5.89 5.05 -18.09
N GLU A 9 -4.95 4.12 -18.20
CA GLU A 9 -5.01 2.80 -17.57
C GLU A 9 -5.55 2.91 -16.13
N ALA A 10 -6.66 2.23 -15.84
CA ALA A 10 -7.22 2.22 -14.50
C ALA A 10 -6.16 1.69 -13.52
N MET A 11 -5.70 2.53 -12.60
CA MET A 11 -4.64 2.21 -11.65
C MET A 11 -5.00 0.93 -10.86
N GLY A 12 -4.09 -0.04 -10.84
CA GLY A 12 -4.29 -1.27 -10.07
C GLY A 12 -4.32 -0.99 -8.56
N VAL A 13 -5.12 -1.76 -7.80
CA VAL A 13 -5.31 -1.55 -6.35
C VAL A 13 -4.00 -1.52 -5.55
N HIS A 14 -3.01 -2.34 -5.92
CA HIS A 14 -1.68 -2.32 -5.29
C HIS A 14 -0.87 -1.06 -5.60
N GLN A 15 -1.02 -0.51 -6.81
CA GLN A 15 -0.36 0.73 -7.20
C GLN A 15 -0.98 1.92 -6.46
N TRP A 16 -2.31 1.95 -6.36
CA TRP A 16 -3.03 2.94 -5.54
C TRP A 16 -2.62 2.87 -4.08
N ALA A 17 -2.65 1.69 -3.47
CA ALA A 17 -2.27 1.51 -2.06
C ALA A 17 -0.83 1.96 -1.76
N ARG A 18 0.10 1.73 -2.70
CA ARG A 18 1.48 2.23 -2.59
C ARG A 18 1.53 3.76 -2.56
N GLN A 19 0.82 4.43 -3.46
CA GLN A 19 0.78 5.89 -3.49
C GLN A 19 0.16 6.48 -2.21
N GLU A 20 -0.88 5.85 -1.68
CA GLU A 20 -1.49 6.27 -0.40
C GLU A 20 -0.52 6.13 0.78
N LEU A 21 0.26 5.03 0.82
CA LEU A 21 1.29 4.84 1.83
C LEU A 21 2.42 5.87 1.71
N GLU A 22 2.94 6.11 0.50
CA GLU A 22 3.97 7.14 0.26
C GLU A 22 3.49 8.52 0.71
N SER A 23 2.27 8.90 0.35
CA SER A 23 1.66 10.18 0.71
C SER A 23 1.44 10.31 2.22
N SER A 24 1.01 9.23 2.87
CA SER A 24 0.80 9.20 4.33
C SER A 24 2.12 9.33 5.10
N LEU A 25 3.17 8.65 4.64
CA LEU A 25 4.51 8.75 5.24
C LEU A 25 5.08 10.17 5.08
N GLU A 26 4.87 10.81 3.94
CA GLU A 26 5.31 12.19 3.75
C GLU A 26 4.58 13.15 4.70
N ARG A 27 3.24 13.05 4.81
CA ARG A 27 2.46 13.85 5.77
C ARG A 27 2.84 13.59 7.23
N ALA A 28 3.22 12.37 7.57
CA ALA A 28 3.67 12.05 8.92
C ALA A 28 5.06 12.65 9.19
N ARG A 29 5.94 12.63 8.19
CA ARG A 29 7.26 13.28 8.26
C ARG A 29 7.15 14.77 8.48
N THR A 30 6.24 15.47 7.80
CA THR A 30 6.04 16.92 8.00
C THR A 30 5.52 17.26 9.40
N GLN A 31 4.91 16.29 10.09
CA GLN A 31 4.49 16.40 11.50
C GLN A 31 5.58 15.99 12.50
N GLY A 32 6.75 15.54 12.02
CA GLY A 32 7.89 15.13 12.85
C GLY A 32 7.83 13.69 13.35
N PHE A 33 6.94 12.86 12.81
CA PHE A 33 6.89 11.44 13.16
C PHE A 33 8.02 10.64 12.48
N ASP A 34 8.54 9.65 13.20
CA ASP A 34 9.54 8.72 12.65
C ASP A 34 8.91 7.87 11.53
N PRO A 35 9.59 7.70 10.37
CA PRO A 35 9.05 6.94 9.25
C PRO A 35 8.75 5.47 9.58
N LEU A 36 9.63 4.80 10.33
CA LEU A 36 9.44 3.39 10.67
C LEU A 36 8.30 3.21 11.68
N MET A 37 8.19 4.09 12.67
CA MET A 37 7.07 4.11 13.60
C MET A 37 5.74 4.36 12.87
N THR A 38 5.73 5.29 11.92
CA THR A 38 4.53 5.59 11.11
C THR A 38 4.09 4.36 10.30
N LEU A 39 5.04 3.69 9.63
CA LEU A 39 4.73 2.48 8.85
C LEU A 39 4.15 1.38 9.74
N ARG A 40 4.71 1.19 10.94
CA ARG A 40 4.21 0.20 11.91
C ARG A 40 2.80 0.53 12.38
N ALA A 41 2.51 1.80 12.66
CA ALA A 41 1.17 2.25 13.04
C ALA A 41 0.15 2.01 11.92
N LEU A 42 0.49 2.37 10.68
CA LEU A 42 -0.37 2.14 9.51
C LEU A 42 -0.67 0.65 9.30
N LEU A 43 0.34 -0.23 9.47
CA LEU A 43 0.15 -1.67 9.40
C LEU A 43 -0.80 -2.17 10.51
N SER A 44 -0.63 -1.69 11.74
CA SER A 44 -1.50 -2.06 12.87
C SER A 44 -2.96 -1.67 12.61
N GLU A 45 -3.22 -0.46 12.13
CA GLU A 45 -4.59 0.00 11.79
C GLU A 45 -5.18 -0.82 10.64
N ALA A 46 -4.40 -1.14 9.60
CA ALA A 46 -4.86 -1.98 8.51
C ALA A 46 -5.25 -3.39 8.98
N VAL A 47 -4.45 -3.99 9.87
CA VAL A 47 -4.74 -5.31 10.46
C VAL A 47 -6.01 -5.28 11.32
N GLU A 48 -6.19 -4.23 12.14
CA GLU A 48 -7.41 -4.10 12.97
C GLU A 48 -8.67 -3.96 12.11
N LEU A 49 -8.61 -3.18 11.02
CA LEU A 49 -9.73 -3.06 10.08
C LEU A 49 -10.05 -4.38 9.37
N ASN A 50 -9.03 -5.19 9.03
CA ASN A 50 -9.24 -6.50 8.41
C ASN A 50 -9.94 -7.48 9.36
N ARG A 51 -9.72 -7.40 10.67
CA ARG A 51 -10.37 -8.25 11.68
C ARG A 51 -11.89 -8.08 11.72
N LEU A 52 -12.42 -6.97 11.19
CA LEU A 52 -13.87 -6.75 11.09
C LEU A 52 -14.51 -7.61 10.01
N GLU A 53 -13.74 -8.00 9.00
CA GLU A 53 -14.23 -8.70 7.81
C GLU A 53 -13.73 -10.15 7.73
N ARG A 54 -12.74 -10.52 8.56
CA ARG A 54 -12.03 -11.80 8.47
C ARG A 54 -11.65 -12.38 9.82
N GLU A 55 -11.57 -13.70 9.87
CA GLU A 55 -11.06 -14.44 11.02
C GLU A 55 -9.57 -14.17 11.25
N LEU A 56 -9.17 -14.11 12.52
CA LEU A 56 -7.81 -13.77 12.91
C LEU A 56 -6.76 -14.76 12.34
N ALA A 57 -7.10 -16.05 12.28
CA ALA A 57 -6.21 -17.09 11.79
C ALA A 57 -5.89 -16.91 10.29
N ASP A 58 -6.90 -16.58 9.47
CA ASP A 58 -6.73 -16.37 8.03
C ASP A 58 -5.91 -15.12 7.75
N LEU A 59 -6.13 -14.05 8.53
CA LEU A 59 -5.35 -12.83 8.44
C LEU A 59 -3.88 -13.07 8.81
N ALA A 60 -3.62 -13.85 9.86
CA ALA A 60 -2.26 -14.21 10.26
C ALA A 60 -1.53 -15.02 9.17
N GLN A 61 -2.22 -15.99 8.55
CA GLN A 61 -1.67 -16.77 7.44
C GLN A 61 -1.34 -15.90 6.23
N GLU A 62 -2.21 -14.96 5.88
CA GLU A 62 -1.94 -14.06 4.77
C GLU A 62 -0.77 -13.11 5.06
N LEU A 63 -0.69 -12.54 6.26
CA LEU A 63 0.45 -11.70 6.65
C LEU A 63 1.76 -12.48 6.57
N GLN A 64 1.76 -13.73 7.02
CA GLN A 64 2.92 -14.63 6.90
C GLN A 64 3.27 -14.87 5.42
N PHE A 65 2.27 -15.19 4.59
CA PHE A 65 2.47 -15.36 3.16
C PHE A 65 3.06 -14.10 2.50
N LEU A 66 2.55 -12.91 2.83
CA LEU A 66 3.07 -11.64 2.32
C LEU A 66 4.52 -11.43 2.75
N ALA A 67 4.86 -11.71 4.02
CA ALA A 67 6.22 -11.57 4.54
C ALA A 67 7.20 -12.53 3.84
N ASP A 68 6.80 -13.78 3.62
CA ASP A 68 7.62 -14.80 2.96
C ASP A 68 7.82 -14.54 1.46
N ASN A 69 6.91 -13.77 0.85
CA ASN A 69 6.93 -13.42 -0.58
C ASN A 69 7.24 -11.93 -0.82
N LEU A 70 7.85 -11.25 0.16
CA LEU A 70 8.41 -9.91 -0.05
C LEU A 70 9.52 -10.01 -1.11
N ASP A 71 9.20 -9.61 -2.33
CA ASP A 71 10.17 -9.54 -3.42
C ASP A 71 10.98 -8.23 -3.31
N PRO A 72 12.28 -8.28 -2.94
CA PRO A 72 13.13 -7.10 -2.88
C PRO A 72 13.49 -6.53 -4.25
N GLN A 73 13.21 -7.27 -5.34
CA GLN A 73 13.45 -6.85 -6.72
C GLN A 73 12.16 -6.41 -7.44
N ARG A 74 11.05 -6.22 -6.70
CA ARG A 74 9.84 -5.57 -7.24
C ARG A 74 10.03 -4.06 -7.38
N ASP A 75 11.10 -3.68 -8.07
CA ASP A 75 11.24 -2.41 -8.76
C ASP A 75 10.14 -2.37 -9.83
N TYR A 76 8.96 -1.90 -9.47
CA TYR A 76 8.11 -1.21 -10.43
C TYR A 76 8.74 0.16 -10.72
N ALA A 77 9.96 0.13 -11.26
CA ALA A 77 10.69 1.24 -11.85
C ALA A 77 10.09 1.64 -13.22
N PHE A 78 8.79 1.42 -13.40
CA PHE A 78 7.99 1.94 -14.50
C PHE A 78 6.88 2.78 -13.86
N MET A 79 6.85 4.11 -13.90
CA MET A 79 7.65 5.13 -14.56
C MET A 79 7.43 6.40 -13.71
N ARG A 80 8.47 7.14 -13.33
CA ARG A 80 8.37 8.60 -13.08
C ARG A 80 9.18 9.28 -14.18
N PRO A 81 8.81 10.47 -14.69
CA PRO A 81 7.57 11.23 -14.56
C PRO A 81 6.62 11.06 -15.77
#